data_AF-A0A7C3S6V1-F1
#
_entry.id   AF-A0A7C3S6V1-F1
#
_cell.length_a   1.000
_cell.length_b   1.000
_cell.length_c   1.000
_cell.angle_alpha   90.00
_cell.angle_beta   90.00
_cell.angle_gamma   90.00
#
_symmetry.space_group_name_H-M   'P 1'
#
loop_
_entity.id
_entity.type
_entity.pdbx_description
1 polymer ?
#
loop_
_entity_poly.entity_id
_entity_poly.type
_entity_poly.pdbx_seq_one_letter_code
_entity_poly.pdbx_strand_id
1 'polypeptide(L)'
;MTNPYLQQMVETATPVQLIGLLFRRGSELMDDAEAALNARDLERANDALVKAQRIVAELISSLDMEKGGEIAVNLHRLYTFVWERLLHANLRKALEPLQEAKTVWKELQSLWEQVEAKSGGE
;
A
#
# COMPACT_ATOMS: atom_id res chain seq x y z
N MET A 1 -5.87 -4.01 -19.85
CA MET A 1 -7.27 -4.48 -19.75
C MET A 1 -7.61 -4.56 -18.27
N THR A 2 -8.47 -3.66 -17.80
CA THR A 2 -8.91 -3.61 -16.40
C THR A 2 -9.72 -4.88 -16.10
N ASN A 3 -9.40 -5.57 -15.00
CA ASN A 3 -10.11 -6.79 -14.62
C ASN A 3 -11.56 -6.42 -14.26
N PRO A 4 -12.59 -6.93 -14.96
CA PRO A 4 -14.00 -6.57 -14.73
C PRO A 4 -14.46 -6.79 -13.28
N TYR A 5 -13.85 -7.76 -12.57
CA TYR A 5 -14.10 -8.01 -11.16
C TYR A 5 -13.61 -6.87 -10.25
N LEU A 6 -12.47 -6.26 -10.57
CA LEU A 6 -11.94 -5.12 -9.81
C LEU A 6 -12.82 -3.88 -10.00
N GLN A 7 -13.39 -3.67 -11.20
CA GLN A 7 -14.31 -2.56 -11.44
C GLN A 7 -15.61 -2.70 -10.65
N GLN A 8 -16.23 -3.89 -10.68
CA GLN A 8 -17.47 -4.13 -9.96
C GLN A 8 -17.31 -4.04 -8.44
N MET A 9 -16.17 -4.49 -7.88
CA MET A 9 -15.86 -4.32 -6.46
C MET A 9 -15.63 -2.86 -6.08
N VAL A 10 -15.06 -2.04 -6.98
CA VAL A 10 -14.84 -0.61 -6.74
C VAL A 10 -16.15 0.17 -6.75
N GLU A 11 -17.12 -0.21 -7.60
CA GLU A 11 -18.42 0.47 -7.75
C GLU A 11 -19.37 0.26 -6.56
N THR A 12 -19.22 -0.81 -5.79
CA THR A 12 -20.10 -1.13 -4.63
C THR A 12 -19.41 -1.00 -3.27
N ALA A 13 -18.11 -0.74 -3.24
CA ALA A 13 -17.33 -0.69 -2.01
C ALA A 13 -17.53 0.63 -1.24
N THR A 14 -17.62 0.54 0.08
CA THR A 14 -17.47 1.72 0.94
C THR A 14 -16.05 2.28 0.84
N PRO A 15 -15.81 3.57 1.16
CA PRO A 15 -14.47 4.15 1.15
C PRO A 15 -13.44 3.33 1.95
N VAL A 16 -13.86 2.72 3.07
CA VAL A 16 -13.01 1.84 3.90
C VAL A 16 -12.67 0.54 3.17
N GLN A 17 -13.63 -0.06 2.46
CA GLN A 17 -13.38 -1.26 1.64
C GLN A 17 -12.43 -0.99 0.47
N LEU A 18 -12.52 0.19 -0.15
CA LEU A 18 -11.57 0.62 -1.19
C LEU A 18 -10.14 0.74 -0.63
N ILE A 19 -9.98 1.32 0.57
CA ILE A 19 -8.69 1.38 1.27
C ILE A 19 -8.19 -0.04 1.55
N GLY A 20 -9.04 -0.95 2.03
CA GLY A 20 -8.68 -2.35 2.24
C GLY A 20 -8.20 -3.06 0.96
N LEU A 21 -8.81 -2.78 -0.19
CA LEU A 21 -8.34 -3.28 -1.49
C LEU A 21 -6.96 -2.75 -1.87
N LEU A 22 -6.70 -1.46 -1.62
CA LEU A 22 -5.37 -0.86 -1.84
C LEU A 22 -4.31 -1.51 -0.96
N PHE A 23 -4.61 -1.76 0.32
CA PHE A 23 -3.69 -2.43 1.23
C PHE A 23 -3.34 -3.85 0.77
N ARG A 24 -4.36 -4.66 0.44
CA ARG A 24 -4.15 -6.02 -0.09
C ARG A 24 -3.30 -5.99 -1.36
N ARG A 25 -3.64 -5.12 -2.31
CA ARG A 25 -2.91 -5.03 -3.57
C ARG A 25 -1.46 -4.55 -3.38
N GLY A 26 -1.22 -3.62 -2.45
CA GLY A 26 0.13 -3.20 -2.12
C GLY A 26 0.96 -4.33 -1.51
N SER A 27 0.38 -5.15 -0.62
CA SER A 27 1.06 -6.33 -0.05
C SER A 27 1.47 -7.32 -1.14
N GLU A 28 0.56 -7.66 -2.06
CA GLU A 28 0.86 -8.53 -3.21
C GLU A 28 2.01 -7.99 -4.07
N LEU A 29 2.04 -6.68 -4.33
CA LEU A 29 3.10 -6.05 -5.11
C LEU A 29 4.45 -6.02 -4.38
N MET A 30 4.44 -5.85 -3.05
CA MET A 30 5.66 -5.93 -2.25
C MET A 30 6.22 -7.36 -2.21
N ASP A 31 5.36 -8.37 -2.12
CA ASP A 31 5.75 -9.79 -2.21
C ASP A 31 6.31 -10.13 -3.60
N ASP A 32 5.68 -9.62 -4.67
CA ASP A 32 6.17 -9.78 -6.04
C ASP A 32 7.55 -9.12 -6.25
N ALA A 33 7.73 -7.91 -5.73
CA ALA A 33 9.01 -7.21 -5.74
C ALA A 33 10.10 -7.99 -5.00
N GLU A 34 9.79 -8.55 -3.83
CA GLU A 34 10.72 -9.37 -3.06
C GLU A 34 11.15 -10.62 -3.83
N ALA A 35 10.18 -11.35 -4.39
CA ALA A 35 10.45 -12.54 -5.18
C ALA A 35 11.34 -12.21 -6.40
N ALA A 36 11.04 -11.11 -7.09
CA ALA A 36 11.81 -10.65 -8.24
C ALA A 36 13.24 -10.22 -7.87
N LEU A 37 13.43 -9.50 -6.75
CA LEU A 37 14.75 -9.14 -6.25
C LEU A 37 15.60 -10.36 -5.89
N ASN A 38 15.00 -11.36 -5.22
CA ASN A 38 15.67 -12.63 -4.91
C ASN A 38 16.09 -13.39 -6.18
N ALA A 39 15.23 -13.38 -7.21
CA ALA A 39 15.51 -14.00 -8.51
C ALA A 39 16.46 -13.16 -9.40
N ARG A 40 16.87 -11.96 -8.96
CA ARG A 40 17.63 -10.97 -9.75
C ARG A 40 16.93 -10.50 -11.03
N ASP A 41 15.60 -10.61 -11.07
CA ASP A 41 14.77 -10.04 -12.13
C ASP A 41 14.48 -8.56 -11.82
N LEU A 42 15.38 -7.68 -12.25
CA LEU A 42 15.38 -6.27 -11.87
C LEU A 42 14.28 -5.45 -12.54
N GLU A 43 13.81 -5.89 -13.72
CA GLU A 43 12.72 -5.26 -14.47
C GLU A 43 11.39 -5.53 -13.77
N ARG A 44 11.09 -6.80 -13.47
CA ARG A 44 9.90 -7.16 -12.69
C ARG A 44 9.91 -6.51 -11.31
N ALA A 45 11.07 -6.48 -10.65
CA ALA A 45 11.21 -5.79 -9.38
C ALA A 45 10.91 -4.28 -9.49
N ASN A 46 11.37 -3.63 -10.56
CA ASN A 46 11.08 -2.21 -10.80
C ASN A 46 9.58 -1.98 -10.97
N ASP A 47 8.95 -2.77 -11.83
CA ASP A 47 7.53 -2.68 -12.14
C ASP A 47 6.66 -2.83 -10.89
N ALA A 48 6.95 -3.86 -10.08
CA ALA A 48 6.23 -4.13 -8.83
C ALA A 48 6.41 -2.99 -7.82
N LEU A 49 7.65 -2.52 -7.61
CA LEU A 49 7.95 -1.44 -6.67
C LEU A 49 7.33 -0.11 -7.08
N VAL A 50 7.34 0.25 -8.37
CA VAL A 50 6.71 1.47 -8.87
C VAL A 50 5.19 1.41 -8.69
N LYS A 51 4.57 0.25 -8.97
CA LYS A 51 3.13 0.06 -8.74
C LYS A 51 2.78 0.16 -7.25
N ALA A 52 3.58 -0.43 -6.36
CA ALA A 52 3.39 -0.30 -4.91
C ALA A 52 3.53 1.16 -4.45
N GLN A 53 4.54 1.89 -4.93
CA GLN A 53 4.72 3.31 -4.63
C GLN A 53 3.51 4.16 -5.06
N ARG A 54 2.89 3.88 -6.21
CA ARG A 54 1.69 4.58 -6.67
C ARG A 54 0.50 4.37 -5.73
N ILE A 55 0.32 3.16 -5.21
CA ILE A 55 -0.72 2.87 -4.22
C ILE A 55 -0.49 3.71 -2.95
N VAL A 56 0.74 3.72 -2.44
CA VAL A 56 1.07 4.50 -1.24
C VAL A 56 0.85 6.00 -1.48
N ALA A 57 1.21 6.50 -2.66
CA ALA A 57 0.99 7.89 -3.04
C ALA A 57 -0.52 8.25 -3.08
N GLU A 58 -1.36 7.35 -3.61
CA GLU A 58 -2.81 7.52 -3.61
C GLU A 58 -3.39 7.56 -2.18
N LEU A 59 -2.89 6.69 -1.30
CA LEU A 59 -3.27 6.72 0.12
C LEU A 59 -2.88 8.05 0.78
N ILE A 60 -1.70 8.60 0.48
CA ILE A 60 -1.27 9.92 0.98
C ILE A 60 -2.21 11.01 0.47
N SER A 61 -2.52 11.03 -0.84
CA SER A 61 -3.40 12.07 -1.41
C SER A 61 -4.84 11.97 -0.93
N SER A 62 -5.27 10.80 -0.45
CA SER A 62 -6.61 10.60 0.09
C SER A 62 -6.81 11.13 1.52
N LEU A 63 -5.74 11.54 2.21
CA LEU A 63 -5.82 12.03 3.60
C LEU A 63 -6.50 13.40 3.68
N ASP A 64 -7.58 13.48 4.46
CA ASP A 64 -8.19 14.76 4.85
C ASP A 64 -7.40 15.37 6.02
N MET A 65 -6.48 16.28 5.69
CA MET A 65 -5.60 16.92 6.68
C MET A 65 -6.34 17.91 7.59
N GLU A 66 -7.50 18.41 7.18
CA GLU A 66 -8.30 19.36 7.96
C GLU A 66 -9.15 18.61 8.99
N LYS A 67 -9.93 17.61 8.56
CA LYS A 67 -10.80 16.83 9.45
C LYS A 67 -10.04 15.76 10.23
N GLY A 68 -9.00 15.17 9.64
CA GLY A 68 -8.23 14.09 10.25
C GLY A 68 -7.21 14.55 11.29
N GLY A 69 -6.87 15.85 11.33
CA GLY A 69 -6.00 16.44 12.35
C GLY A 69 -4.72 15.64 12.61
N GLU A 70 -4.46 15.32 13.87
CA GLU A 70 -3.26 14.60 14.30
C GLU A 70 -3.17 13.18 13.70
N ILE A 71 -4.30 12.50 13.50
CA ILE A 71 -4.35 11.16 12.90
C ILE A 71 -3.88 11.22 11.44
N ALA A 72 -4.41 12.16 10.65
CA ALA A 72 -4.00 12.33 9.26
C ALA A 72 -2.50 12.68 9.15
N VAL A 73 -2.00 13.53 10.05
CA VAL A 73 -0.57 13.86 10.11
C VAL A 73 0.29 12.63 10.41
N ASN A 74 -0.12 11.78 11.35
CA ASN A 74 0.64 10.57 11.69
C ASN A 74 0.59 9.53 10.56
N LEU A 75 -0.58 9.34 9.93
CA LEU A 75 -0.71 8.48 8.75
C LEU A 75 0.15 8.98 7.58
N HIS A 76 0.16 10.29 7.32
CA HIS A 76 0.99 10.89 6.29
C HIS A 76 2.48 10.55 6.49
N ARG A 77 2.98 10.64 7.74
CA ARG A 77 4.37 10.28 8.06
C ARG A 77 4.66 8.80 7.80
N LEU A 78 3.78 7.92 8.24
CA LEU A 78 3.95 6.47 8.06
C LEU A 78 3.89 6.07 6.59
N TYR A 79 2.93 6.61 5.83
CA TYR A 79 2.83 6.36 4.40
C TYR A 79 4.04 6.93 3.64
N THR A 80 4.50 8.13 3.98
CA THR A 80 5.71 8.71 3.38
C THR A 80 6.92 7.83 3.64
N PHE A 81 7.08 7.33 4.88
CA PHE A 81 8.16 6.40 5.21
C PHE A 81 8.11 5.15 4.32
N VAL A 82 6.95 4.49 4.20
CA VAL A 82 6.78 3.31 3.34
C VAL A 82 7.14 3.64 1.89
N TRP A 83 6.66 4.77 1.37
CA TRP A 83 6.94 5.20 0.00
C TRP A 83 8.44 5.37 -0.26
N GLU A 84 9.15 6.05 0.65
CA GLU A 84 10.60 6.25 0.57
C GLU A 84 11.36 4.93 0.64
N ARG A 85 10.94 4.01 1.52
CA ARG A 85 11.56 2.68 1.63
C ARG A 85 11.41 1.87 0.34
N LEU A 86 10.23 1.89 -0.29
CA LEU A 86 10.02 1.26 -1.59
C LEU A 86 10.86 1.92 -2.70
N LEU A 87 11.02 3.25 -2.66
CA LEU A 87 11.90 3.97 -3.58
C LEU A 87 13.36 3.53 -3.41
N HIS A 88 13.85 3.48 -2.18
CA HIS A 88 15.21 3.03 -1.89
C HIS A 88 15.45 1.57 -2.28
N ALA A 89 14.49 0.68 -2.01
CA ALA A 89 14.54 -0.71 -2.47
C ALA A 89 14.71 -0.77 -3.99
N ASN A 90 13.99 0.07 -4.73
CA ASN A 90 14.05 0.08 -6.19
C ASN A 90 15.36 0.68 -6.73
N LEU A 91 15.82 1.80 -6.17
CA LEU A 91 17.05 2.46 -6.58
C LEU A 91 18.28 1.59 -6.30
N ARG A 92 18.30 0.92 -5.15
CA ARG A 92 19.45 0.10 -4.71
C ARG A 92 19.32 -1.37 -5.08
N LYS A 93 18.15 -1.80 -5.58
CA LYS A 93 17.80 -3.21 -5.80
C LYS A 93 18.10 -4.07 -4.57
N ALA A 94 17.69 -3.57 -3.40
CA ALA A 94 18.01 -4.15 -2.10
C ALA A 94 16.74 -4.59 -1.36
N LEU A 95 16.82 -5.74 -0.69
CA LEU A 95 15.71 -6.32 0.06
C LEU A 95 15.45 -5.62 1.40
N GLU A 96 16.49 -5.13 2.06
CA GLU A 96 16.38 -4.54 3.40
C GLU A 96 15.38 -3.37 3.46
N PRO A 97 15.43 -2.34 2.59
CA PRO A 97 14.41 -1.29 2.61
C PRO A 97 13.00 -1.82 2.29
N LEU A 98 12.88 -2.85 1.43
CA LEU A 98 11.58 -3.46 1.15
C LEU A 98 11.01 -4.15 2.39
N GLN A 99 11.83 -4.84 3.19
CA GLN A 99 11.36 -5.46 4.44
C GLN A 99 10.91 -4.43 5.47
N GLU A 100 11.63 -3.31 5.59
CA GLU A 100 11.22 -2.17 6.43
C GLU A 100 9.83 -1.66 6.00
N ALA A 101 9.63 -1.47 4.69
CA ALA A 101 8.34 -1.05 4.13
C ALA A 101 7.23 -2.07 4.45
N LYS A 102 7.48 -3.36 4.21
CA LYS A 102 6.51 -4.45 4.45
C LYS A 102 6.09 -4.54 5.91
N THR A 103 7.01 -4.30 6.84
CA THR A 103 6.73 -4.34 8.28
C THR A 103 5.70 -3.27 8.66
N VAL A 104 5.96 -2.01 8.30
CA VAL A 104 5.04 -0.89 8.59
C VAL A 104 3.73 -1.06 7.82
N TRP A 105 3.80 -1.52 6.57
CA TRP A 105 2.61 -1.77 5.75
C TRP A 105 1.66 -2.80 6.37
N LYS A 106 2.21 -3.90 6.92
CA LYS A 106 1.41 -4.94 7.58
C LYS A 106 0.72 -4.45 8.85
N GLU A 107 1.38 -3.62 9.64
CA GLU A 107 0.77 -3.01 10.83
C GLU A 107 -0.38 -2.08 10.44
N LEU A 108 -0.17 -1.21 9.44
CA LEU A 108 -1.20 -0.35 8.89
C LEU A 108 -2.38 -1.13 8.32
N GLN A 109 -2.11 -2.20 7.55
CA GLN A 109 -3.14 -3.06 6.99
C GLN A 109 -4.01 -3.68 8.11
N SER A 110 -3.39 -4.22 9.15
CA SER A 110 -4.12 -4.81 10.30
C SER A 110 -4.99 -3.79 11.02
N LEU A 111 -4.52 -2.54 11.17
CA LEU A 111 -5.32 -1.46 11.74
C LEU A 111 -6.55 -1.15 10.88
N TRP A 112 -6.38 -1.06 9.56
CA TRP A 112 -7.49 -0.80 8.63
C TRP A 112 -8.48 -1.95 8.56
N GLU A 113 -8.03 -3.20 8.60
CA GLU A 113 -8.92 -4.38 8.69
C GLU A 113 -9.78 -4.36 9.95
N GLN A 114 -9.24 -3.90 11.09
CA GLN A 114 -10.01 -3.71 12.31
C GLN A 114 -11.05 -2.57 12.18
N VAL A 115 -10.72 -1.50 11.46
CA VAL A 115 -11.67 -0.40 11.18
C VAL A 115 -12.79 -0.91 10.27
N GLU A 116 -12.47 -1.64 9.20
CA GLU A 116 -13.43 -2.25 8.29
C GLU A 116 -14.40 -3.18 9.03
N ALA A 117 -13.88 -4.06 9.90
CA ALA A 117 -14.69 -4.98 10.70
C ALA A 117 -15.67 -4.27 11.64
N LYS A 118 -15.29 -3.12 12.20
CA LYS A 118 -16.17 -2.28 13.04
C LYS A 118 -17.19 -1.50 12.22
N SER A 119 -16.87 -1.18 10.97
CA SER A 119 -17.72 -0.39 10.07
C SER A 119 -18.81 -1.23 9.39
N GLY A 120 -18.58 -2.54 9.22
CA GLY A 120 -19.57 -3.49 8.70
C GLY A 120 -20.49 -4.11 9.76
N GLY A 121 -20.48 -3.58 10.98
CA GLY A 121 -21.26 -4.05 12.13
C GLY A 121 -22.56 -3.27 12.40
N GLU A 122 -23.03 -2.46 11.44
CA GLU A 122 -24.32 -1.75 11.49
C GLU A 122 -25.31 -2.33 10.46
#